data_AF-A0A521SYY1-F1
#
_entry.id   AF-A0A521SYY1-F1
#
_cell.length_a   1.000
_cell.length_b   1.000
_cell.length_c   1.000
_cell.angle_alpha   90.00
_cell.angle_beta   90.00
_cell.angle_gamma   90.00
#
_symmetry.space_group_name_H-M   'P 1'
#
loop_
_entity.id
_entity.type
_entity.pdbx_description
1 polymer ?
#
loop_
_entity_poly.entity_id
_entity_poly.type
_entity_poly.pdbx_seq_one_letter_code
_entity_poly.pdbx_strand_id
1 'polypeptide(L)'
;MLEPNTHSAETLTPLVERILLIEDVTMGRAEVGFAARYRGKLRKDSIEAYDELAKAVAPLRLTPVFRVEDERHVVLLMDGLIEPRPSKVWVNIVLAIVTAASLLLAGALYDFEGPAPADTLGLLGAVLPHLLDGLPFALSMASILGAHEFGHYLAARYHKTAVSLPYFLPMPFSPLGTLGAFIQLKAPPRNLRVLHDIGVAGPLAGLVVTIPILIIWIDDL
;
A
#
# COMPACT_ATOMS: atom_id res chain seq x y z
N MET A 1 -21.10 22.15 8.94
CA MET A 1 -20.69 23.27 8.06
C MET A 1 -19.36 23.76 8.63
N LEU A 2 -18.22 23.36 8.05
CA LEU A 2 -16.91 23.84 8.50
C LEU A 2 -16.67 25.17 7.79
N GLU A 3 -16.36 26.23 8.53
CA GLU A 3 -15.98 27.51 7.93
C GLU A 3 -14.74 27.32 7.04
N PRO A 4 -14.67 27.95 5.86
CA PRO A 4 -13.47 27.89 5.04
C PRO A 4 -12.34 28.60 5.79
N ASN A 5 -11.35 27.82 6.26
CA ASN A 5 -10.10 28.35 6.78
C ASN A 5 -9.42 29.15 5.66
N THR A 6 -9.66 30.46 5.64
CA THR A 6 -9.07 31.35 4.65
C THR A 6 -7.65 31.66 5.12
N HIS A 7 -6.72 30.75 4.83
CA HIS A 7 -5.32 30.96 5.18
C HIS A 7 -4.74 32.10 4.33
N SER A 8 -4.23 33.15 4.98
CA SER A 8 -3.64 34.30 4.30
C SER A 8 -2.21 34.03 3.86
N ALA A 9 -1.77 34.71 2.79
CA ALA A 9 -0.41 34.60 2.28
C ALA A 9 0.62 35.01 3.34
N GLU A 10 0.26 35.97 4.21
CA GLU A 10 1.09 36.45 5.32
C GLU A 10 1.40 35.35 6.34
N THR A 11 0.51 34.37 6.52
CA THR A 11 0.72 33.27 7.46
C THR A 11 1.52 32.13 6.85
N LEU A 12 1.25 31.81 5.58
CA LEU A 12 1.81 30.62 4.91
C LEU A 12 3.18 30.87 4.27
N THR A 13 3.37 32.05 3.68
CA THR A 13 4.58 32.38 2.90
C THR A 13 5.85 32.31 3.76
N PRO A 14 5.90 32.85 5.00
CA PRO A 14 7.08 32.75 5.84
C PRO A 14 7.46 31.30 6.18
N LEU A 15 6.50 30.37 6.25
CA LEU A 15 6.78 28.95 6.51
C LEU A 15 7.44 28.29 5.29
N VAL A 16 6.98 28.64 4.09
CA VAL A 16 7.50 28.10 2.82
C VAL A 16 8.83 28.74 2.43
N GLU A 17 9.07 30.01 2.74
CA GLU A 17 10.35 30.69 2.46
C GLU A 17 11.56 30.03 3.15
N ARG A 18 11.33 29.35 4.27
CA ARG A 18 12.37 28.61 5.01
C ARG A 18 12.90 27.42 4.24
N ILE A 19 12.12 26.88 3.31
CA ILE A 19 12.41 25.64 2.60
C ILE A 19 12.50 25.83 1.07
N LEU A 20 11.86 26.87 0.53
CA LEU A 20 11.78 27.19 -0.90
C LEU A 20 12.22 28.64 -1.13
N LEU A 21 13.07 28.87 -2.12
CA LEU A 21 13.27 30.19 -2.72
C LEU A 21 12.10 30.42 -3.69
N ILE A 22 11.14 31.22 -3.23
CA ILE A 22 9.86 31.44 -3.91
C ILE A 22 10.06 32.37 -5.12
N GLU A 23 9.61 31.93 -6.28
CA GLU A 23 9.53 32.72 -7.51
C GLU A 23 8.10 33.20 -7.78
N ASP A 24 7.11 32.36 -7.49
CA ASP A 24 5.69 32.60 -7.76
C ASP A 24 4.81 32.00 -6.65
N VAL A 25 3.71 32.68 -6.34
CA VAL A 25 2.69 32.25 -5.38
C VAL A 25 1.30 32.42 -5.99
N THR A 26 0.54 31.33 -5.99
CA THR A 26 -0.88 31.35 -6.35
C THR A 26 -1.69 30.90 -5.14
N MET A 27 -2.47 31.82 -4.57
CA MET A 27 -3.40 31.49 -3.48
C MET A 27 -4.60 30.74 -4.05
N GLY A 28 -4.92 29.60 -3.44
CA GLY A 28 -6.11 28.84 -3.80
C GLY A 28 -7.35 29.41 -3.12
N ARG A 29 -8.52 29.16 -3.71
CA ARG A 29 -9.82 29.38 -3.06
C ARG A 29 -10.33 28.03 -2.54
N ALA A 30 -11.19 28.06 -1.52
CA ALA A 30 -11.76 26.86 -0.90
C ALA A 30 -12.40 25.86 -1.90
N GLU A 31 -12.82 26.33 -3.07
CA GLU A 31 -13.40 25.53 -4.16
C GLU A 31 -12.37 24.67 -4.93
N VAL A 32 -11.08 25.00 -4.86
CA VAL A 32 -10.02 24.37 -5.69
C VAL A 32 -9.22 23.30 -4.93
N GLY A 33 -9.53 23.06 -3.65
CA GLY A 33 -8.96 21.97 -2.84
C GLY A 33 -7.50 22.15 -2.42
N PHE A 34 -6.92 23.33 -2.60
CA PHE A 34 -5.62 23.72 -2.05
C PHE A 34 -5.67 25.15 -1.51
N ALA A 35 -4.96 25.41 -0.41
CA ALA A 35 -4.87 26.72 0.23
C ALA A 35 -3.89 27.64 -0.49
N ALA A 36 -2.73 27.11 -0.90
CA ALA A 36 -1.72 27.88 -1.62
C ALA A 36 -0.81 26.98 -2.46
N ARG A 37 -0.32 27.53 -3.57
CA ARG A 37 0.65 26.90 -4.46
C ARG A 37 1.87 27.81 -4.61
N TYR A 38 3.02 27.28 -4.26
CA TYR A 38 4.31 27.98 -4.35
C TYR A 38 5.17 27.32 -5.42
N ARG A 39 5.89 28.12 -6.21
CA ARG A 39 6.86 27.63 -7.19
C ARG A 39 8.22 28.27 -6.97
N GLY A 40 9.28 27.50 -7.18
CA GLY A 40 10.65 28.00 -7.11
C GLY A 40 11.70 26.91 -6.98
N LYS A 41 12.75 27.17 -6.19
CA LYS A 41 13.87 26.24 -5.98
C LYS A 41 14.03 25.89 -4.51
N LEU A 42 14.18 24.61 -4.20
CA LEU A 42 14.40 24.18 -2.82
C LEU A 42 15.74 24.70 -2.30
N ARG A 43 15.74 25.20 -1.07
CA ARG A 43 16.95 25.71 -0.38
C ARG A 43 17.78 24.60 0.25
N LYS A 44 17.18 23.44 0.46
CA LYS A 44 17.75 22.27 1.14
C LYS A 44 17.29 20.99 0.44
N ASP A 45 17.81 19.85 0.90
CA ASP A 45 17.36 18.56 0.40
C ASP A 45 15.83 18.41 0.56
N SER A 46 15.18 17.80 -0.43
CA SER A 46 13.73 17.67 -0.47
C SER A 46 13.15 16.96 0.75
N ILE A 47 13.90 16.05 1.39
CA ILE A 47 13.45 15.29 2.55
C ILE A 47 13.36 16.20 3.77
N GLU A 48 14.42 16.98 4.00
CA GLU A 48 14.50 17.92 5.11
C GLU A 48 13.50 19.07 4.94
N ALA A 49 13.37 19.58 3.70
CA ALA A 49 12.38 20.59 3.34
C ALA A 49 10.94 20.13 3.62
N TYR A 50 10.62 18.88 3.26
CA TYR A 50 9.30 18.30 3.50
C TYR A 50 9.01 18.18 5.00
N ASP A 51 9.95 17.66 5.79
CA ASP A 51 9.74 17.45 7.23
C ASP A 51 9.51 18.74 7.99
N GLU A 52 10.30 19.76 7.68
CA GLU A 52 10.17 21.05 8.31
C GLU A 52 8.83 21.68 7.95
N LEU A 53 8.46 21.66 6.66
CA LEU A 53 7.21 22.26 6.22
C LEU A 53 6.00 21.49 6.76
N ALA A 54 5.99 20.15 6.70
CA ALA A 54 4.90 19.32 7.21
C ALA A 54 4.64 19.57 8.70
N LYS A 55 5.70 19.69 9.51
CA LYS A 55 5.57 20.05 10.93
C LYS A 55 5.05 21.47 11.12
N ALA A 56 5.51 22.42 10.31
CA ALA A 56 5.12 23.82 10.41
C ALA A 56 3.66 24.08 10.02
N VAL A 57 3.14 23.35 9.01
CA VAL A 57 1.78 23.54 8.50
C VAL A 57 0.75 22.58 9.13
N ALA A 58 1.19 21.57 9.87
CA ALA A 58 0.30 20.65 10.59
C ALA A 58 -0.66 21.35 11.59
N PRO A 59 -0.22 22.35 12.41
CA PRO A 59 -1.13 23.11 13.28
C PRO A 59 -2.21 23.88 12.52
N LEU A 60 -1.94 24.21 11.25
CA LEU A 60 -2.89 24.89 10.36
C LEU A 60 -3.83 23.90 9.65
N ARG A 61 -3.70 22.59 9.93
CA ARG A 61 -4.44 21.50 9.27
C ARG A 61 -4.21 21.44 7.75
N LEU A 62 -3.00 21.75 7.31
CA LEU A 62 -2.60 21.66 5.91
C LEU A 62 -1.67 20.47 5.68
N THR A 63 -1.70 19.91 4.48
CA THR A 63 -0.76 18.87 4.03
C THR A 63 0.08 19.40 2.87
N PRO A 64 1.42 19.46 2.98
CA PRO A 64 2.25 19.89 1.88
C PRO A 64 2.47 18.74 0.89
N VAL A 65 2.34 19.04 -0.39
CA VAL A 65 2.60 18.14 -1.52
C VAL A 65 3.67 18.76 -2.41
N PHE A 66 4.79 18.06 -2.55
CA PHE A 66 5.91 18.50 -3.36
C PHE A 66 5.79 17.86 -4.75
N ARG A 67 5.96 18.66 -5.78
CA ARG A 67 5.99 18.23 -7.19
C ARG A 67 7.11 18.96 -7.91
N VAL A 68 7.52 18.44 -9.05
CA VAL A 68 8.37 19.16 -9.99
C VAL A 68 7.56 19.33 -11.27
N GLU A 69 7.38 20.58 -11.70
CA GLU A 69 6.72 20.93 -12.96
C GLU A 69 7.63 21.90 -13.72
N ASP A 70 7.89 21.64 -15.01
CA ASP A 70 8.72 22.48 -15.88
C ASP A 70 10.09 22.85 -15.26
N GLU A 71 10.83 21.86 -14.73
CA GLU A 71 12.13 22.05 -14.05
C GLU A 71 12.08 22.89 -12.75
N ARG A 72 10.88 23.21 -12.24
CA ARG A 72 10.69 24.00 -11.01
C ARG A 72 10.05 23.17 -9.90
N HIS A 73 10.48 23.43 -8.67
CA HIS A 73 9.87 22.80 -7.50
C HIS A 73 8.56 23.52 -7.17
N VAL A 74 7.49 22.74 -7.07
CA VAL A 74 6.15 23.19 -6.73
C VAL A 74 5.77 22.62 -5.37
N VAL A 75 5.36 23.49 -4.45
CA VAL A 75 4.84 23.12 -3.13
C VAL A 75 3.37 23.52 -3.07
N LEU A 76 2.50 22.51 -3.03
CA LEU A 76 1.05 22.66 -2.89
C LEU A 76 0.66 22.41 -1.44
N LEU A 77 0.04 23.39 -0.80
CA LEU A 77 -0.55 23.24 0.53
C LEU A 77 -2.02 22.86 0.36
N MET A 78 -2.35 21.60 0.60
CA MET A 78 -3.72 21.11 0.50
C MET A 78 -4.47 21.31 1.82
N ASP A 79 -5.76 21.66 1.74
CA ASP A 79 -6.63 21.77 2.91
C ASP A 79 -6.94 20.38 3.48
N GLY A 80 -6.73 20.22 4.79
CA GLY A 80 -6.96 18.98 5.52
C GLY A 80 -5.67 18.25 5.89
N LEU A 81 -5.68 17.67 7.11
CA LEU A 81 -4.71 16.65 7.49
C LEU A 81 -5.18 15.31 6.92
N ILE A 82 -4.31 14.60 6.22
CA ILE A 82 -4.54 13.19 5.92
C ILE A 82 -4.39 12.43 7.25
N GLU A 83 -5.49 12.29 7.99
CA GLU A 83 -5.55 11.41 9.16
C GLU A 83 -5.78 9.98 8.66
N PRO A 84 -4.77 9.10 8.72
CA PRO A 84 -4.91 7.74 8.23
C PRO A 84 -5.93 7.00 9.11
N ARG A 85 -7.12 6.76 8.57
CA ARG A 85 -8.17 6.01 9.30
C ARG A 85 -7.64 4.63 9.67
N PRO A 86 -7.80 4.18 10.93
CA PRO A 86 -7.41 2.83 11.30
C PRO A 86 -8.24 1.82 10.50
N SER A 87 -7.56 0.81 9.96
CA SER A 87 -8.20 -0.28 9.23
C SER A 87 -8.76 -1.27 10.25
N LYS A 88 -9.94 -1.80 9.98
CA LYS A 88 -10.57 -2.82 10.83
C LYS A 88 -9.79 -4.13 10.70
N VAL A 89 -8.96 -4.45 11.70
CA VAL A 89 -8.06 -5.63 11.67
C VAL A 89 -8.82 -6.94 11.42
N TRP A 90 -10.04 -7.06 11.96
CA TRP A 90 -10.88 -8.24 11.75
C TRP A 90 -11.18 -8.53 10.27
N VAL A 91 -11.29 -7.50 9.43
CA VAL A 91 -11.53 -7.67 7.99
C VAL A 91 -10.35 -8.41 7.35
N ASN A 92 -9.13 -8.04 7.73
CA ASN A 92 -7.91 -8.64 7.20
C ASN A 92 -7.77 -10.10 7.66
N ILE A 93 -8.14 -10.38 8.91
CA ILE A 93 -8.16 -11.75 9.47
C ILE A 93 -9.18 -12.61 8.72
N VAL A 94 -10.41 -12.13 8.56
CA VAL A 94 -11.46 -12.85 7.83
C VAL A 94 -11.02 -13.11 6.38
N LEU A 95 -10.50 -12.11 5.70
CA LEU A 95 -9.99 -12.24 4.34
C LEU A 95 -8.83 -13.23 4.23
N ALA A 96 -7.89 -13.22 5.18
CA ALA A 96 -6.80 -14.18 5.24
C ALA A 96 -7.30 -15.61 5.43
N ILE A 97 -8.27 -15.83 6.32
CA ILE A 97 -8.88 -17.15 6.56
C ILE A 97 -9.60 -17.65 5.30
N VAL A 98 -10.43 -16.80 4.68
CA VAL A 98 -11.15 -17.17 3.45
C VAL A 98 -10.17 -17.44 2.30
N THR A 99 -9.09 -16.66 2.19
CA THR A 99 -8.05 -16.90 1.20
C THR A 99 -7.30 -18.20 1.47
N ALA A 100 -6.99 -18.52 2.72
CA ALA A 100 -6.36 -19.80 3.06
C ALA A 100 -7.25 -20.99 2.69
N ALA A 101 -8.56 -20.93 2.98
CA ALA A 101 -9.50 -21.96 2.56
C ALA A 101 -9.59 -22.08 1.01
N SER A 102 -9.54 -20.94 0.33
CA SER A 102 -9.53 -20.85 -1.13
C SER A 102 -8.26 -21.45 -1.75
N LEU A 103 -7.09 -21.22 -1.14
CA LEU A 103 -5.83 -21.84 -1.54
C LEU A 103 -5.80 -23.34 -1.27
N LEU A 104 -6.32 -23.81 -0.13
CA LEU A 104 -6.46 -25.23 0.18
C LEU A 104 -7.34 -25.94 -0.84
N LEU A 105 -8.47 -25.33 -1.20
CA LEU A 105 -9.35 -25.87 -2.23
C LEU A 105 -8.64 -25.96 -3.58
N ALA A 106 -7.96 -24.90 -4.03
CA ALA A 106 -7.21 -24.92 -5.29
C ALA A 106 -6.11 -25.99 -5.29
N GLY A 107 -5.38 -26.13 -4.18
CA GLY A 107 -4.38 -27.19 -4.02
C GLY A 107 -4.97 -28.59 -4.12
N ALA A 108 -6.07 -28.85 -3.41
CA ALA A 108 -6.75 -30.14 -3.44
C ALA A 108 -7.37 -30.44 -4.81
N LEU A 109 -7.78 -29.41 -5.56
CA LEU A 109 -8.23 -29.55 -6.94
C LEU A 109 -7.11 -29.97 -7.90
N TYR A 110 -5.87 -29.57 -7.65
CA TYR A 110 -4.73 -30.00 -8.47
C TYR A 110 -4.40 -31.48 -8.29
N ASP A 111 -4.59 -32.01 -7.09
CA ASP A 111 -4.31 -33.41 -6.73
C ASP A 111 -5.53 -34.33 -6.92
N PHE A 112 -6.65 -33.80 -7.41
CA PHE A 112 -7.88 -34.57 -7.57
C PHE A 112 -7.82 -35.48 -8.81
N GLU A 113 -7.68 -36.79 -8.58
CA GLU A 113 -7.64 -37.82 -9.63
C GLU A 113 -9.01 -38.50 -9.90
N GLY A 114 -10.10 -38.01 -9.30
CA GLY A 114 -11.42 -38.63 -9.40
C GLY A 114 -12.16 -38.40 -10.74
N PRO A 115 -13.32 -39.05 -10.93
CA PRO A 115 -14.17 -38.81 -12.10
C PRO A 115 -14.53 -37.34 -12.22
N ALA A 116 -14.52 -36.80 -13.45
CA ALA A 116 -14.92 -35.42 -13.70
C ALA A 116 -16.34 -35.18 -13.14
N PRO A 117 -16.50 -34.30 -12.13
CA PRO A 117 -17.79 -34.10 -11.50
C PRO A 117 -18.75 -33.41 -12.47
N ALA A 118 -20.04 -33.77 -12.37
CA ALA A 118 -21.10 -33.29 -13.26
C ALA A 118 -21.47 -31.81 -13.00
N ASP A 119 -21.25 -31.33 -11.78
CA ASP A 119 -21.57 -29.97 -11.33
C ASP A 119 -20.65 -29.51 -10.19
N THR A 120 -20.75 -28.23 -9.83
CA THR A 120 -19.92 -27.61 -8.80
C THR A 120 -20.18 -28.18 -7.41
N LEU A 121 -21.41 -28.61 -7.11
CA LEU A 121 -21.76 -29.25 -5.84
C LEU A 121 -21.12 -30.64 -5.72
N GLY A 122 -21.15 -31.44 -6.79
CA GLY A 122 -20.45 -32.72 -6.85
C GLY A 122 -18.94 -32.58 -6.70
N LEU A 123 -18.34 -31.56 -7.33
CA LEU A 123 -16.92 -31.24 -7.18
C LEU A 123 -16.57 -30.91 -5.72
N LEU A 124 -17.34 -30.00 -5.10
CA LEU A 124 -17.10 -29.63 -3.71
C LEU A 124 -17.25 -30.82 -2.78
N GLY A 125 -18.28 -31.66 -2.96
CA GLY A 125 -18.47 -32.87 -2.15
C GLY A 125 -17.32 -33.88 -2.28
N ALA A 126 -16.72 -33.98 -3.46
CA ALA A 126 -15.59 -34.87 -3.71
C ALA A 126 -14.26 -34.33 -3.15
N VAL A 127 -14.07 -33.00 -3.16
CA VAL A 127 -12.79 -32.37 -2.80
C VAL A 127 -12.73 -31.94 -1.32
N LEU A 128 -13.86 -31.59 -0.70
CA LEU A 128 -13.90 -31.14 0.71
C LEU A 128 -13.21 -32.10 1.70
N PRO A 129 -13.40 -33.43 1.58
CA PRO A 129 -12.72 -34.39 2.46
C PRO A 129 -11.19 -34.40 2.30
N HIS A 130 -10.71 -33.95 1.13
CA HIS A 130 -9.32 -33.96 0.69
C HIS A 130 -8.67 -32.57 0.78
N LEU A 131 -9.28 -31.60 1.46
CA LEU A 131 -8.74 -30.23 1.56
C LEU A 131 -7.32 -30.16 2.14
N LEU A 132 -6.95 -31.12 2.98
CA LEU A 132 -5.60 -31.17 3.57
C LEU A 132 -4.54 -31.59 2.56
N ASP A 133 -4.91 -32.26 1.47
CA ASP A 133 -3.98 -32.64 0.40
C ASP A 133 -3.50 -31.37 -0.34
N GLY A 134 -4.30 -30.30 -0.34
CA GLY A 134 -3.91 -28.97 -0.82
C GLY A 134 -3.00 -28.16 0.10
N LEU A 135 -2.63 -28.69 1.28
CA LEU A 135 -1.83 -27.96 2.28
C LEU A 135 -0.45 -27.52 1.75
N PRO A 136 0.34 -28.35 1.04
CA PRO A 136 1.65 -27.94 0.55
C PRO A 136 1.56 -26.76 -0.43
N PHE A 137 0.56 -26.77 -1.33
CA PHE A 137 0.27 -25.67 -2.25
C PHE A 137 -0.15 -24.41 -1.49
N ALA A 138 -1.10 -24.54 -0.56
CA ALA A 138 -1.63 -23.41 0.19
C ALA A 138 -0.57 -22.74 1.06
N LEU A 139 0.27 -23.52 1.74
CA LEU A 139 1.40 -23.01 2.52
C LEU A 139 2.40 -22.28 1.62
N SER A 140 2.78 -22.88 0.49
CA SER A 140 3.72 -22.28 -0.45
C SER A 140 3.21 -20.92 -0.96
N MET A 141 1.97 -20.86 -1.45
CA MET A 141 1.34 -19.63 -1.95
C MET A 141 1.15 -18.59 -0.83
N ALA A 142 0.62 -18.98 0.32
CA ALA A 142 0.38 -18.07 1.44
C ALA A 142 1.69 -17.48 1.97
N SER A 143 2.76 -18.28 2.05
CA SER A 143 4.09 -17.82 2.46
C SER A 143 4.68 -16.81 1.47
N ILE A 144 4.57 -17.06 0.16
CA ILE A 144 5.11 -16.17 -0.87
C ILE A 144 4.35 -14.84 -0.91
N LEU A 145 3.01 -14.88 -1.01
CA LEU A 145 2.16 -13.67 -1.00
C LEU A 145 2.28 -12.91 0.31
N GLY A 146 2.28 -13.64 1.43
CA GLY A 146 2.45 -13.09 2.75
C GLY A 146 3.78 -12.34 2.86
N ALA A 147 4.89 -12.98 2.50
CA ALA A 147 6.21 -12.35 2.52
C ALA A 147 6.27 -11.12 1.61
N HIS A 148 5.67 -11.19 0.42
CA HIS A 148 5.59 -10.05 -0.50
C HIS A 148 4.90 -8.84 0.14
N GLU A 149 3.68 -9.01 0.63
CA GLU A 149 2.93 -7.91 1.21
C GLU A 149 3.50 -7.43 2.56
N PHE A 150 4.03 -8.36 3.36
CA PHE A 150 4.72 -7.98 4.59
C PHE A 150 6.04 -7.25 4.30
N GLY A 151 6.73 -7.52 3.19
CA GLY A 151 7.89 -6.75 2.74
C GLY A 151 7.51 -5.28 2.50
N HIS A 152 6.44 -5.04 1.74
CA HIS A 152 5.89 -3.71 1.55
C HIS A 152 5.47 -3.05 2.87
N TYR A 153 4.75 -3.79 3.73
CA TYR A 153 4.28 -3.31 5.03
C TYR A 153 5.44 -2.88 5.93
N LEU A 154 6.46 -3.74 6.09
CA LEU A 154 7.59 -3.48 6.97
C LEU A 154 8.42 -2.28 6.48
N ALA A 155 8.66 -2.16 5.17
CA ALA A 155 9.32 -1.00 4.59
C ALA A 155 8.51 0.29 4.84
N ALA A 156 7.19 0.25 4.62
CA ALA A 156 6.34 1.42 4.88
C ALA A 156 6.37 1.83 6.36
N ARG A 157 6.34 0.86 7.30
CA ARG A 157 6.46 1.11 8.73
C ARG A 157 7.83 1.66 9.12
N TYR A 158 8.90 1.13 8.54
CA TYR A 158 10.27 1.63 8.76
C TYR A 158 10.40 3.10 8.36
N HIS A 159 9.83 3.49 7.21
CA HIS A 159 9.78 4.88 6.75
C HIS A 159 8.69 5.73 7.40
N LYS A 160 8.02 5.23 8.46
CA LYS A 160 6.93 5.93 9.19
C LYS A 160 5.77 6.35 8.29
N THR A 161 5.55 5.63 7.19
CA THR A 161 4.42 5.84 6.28
C THR A 161 3.21 5.07 6.82
N ALA A 162 2.05 5.72 6.84
CA ALA A 162 0.82 5.10 7.31
C ALA A 162 0.34 4.05 6.30
N VAL A 163 0.12 2.82 6.76
CA VAL A 163 -0.19 1.66 5.91
C VAL A 163 -1.19 0.73 6.60
N SER A 164 -2.00 0.00 5.84
CA SER A 164 -2.85 -1.09 6.36
C SER A 164 -2.05 -2.38 6.59
N LEU A 165 -2.63 -3.34 7.31
CA LEU A 165 -2.18 -4.72 7.16
C LEU A 165 -2.60 -5.26 5.77
N PRO A 166 -1.99 -6.37 5.30
CA PRO A 166 -2.33 -6.96 4.02
C PRO A 166 -3.80 -7.39 3.92
N TYR A 167 -4.41 -7.08 2.78
CA TYR A 167 -5.71 -7.60 2.36
C TYR A 167 -5.48 -8.77 1.40
N PHE A 168 -5.75 -9.99 1.86
CA PHE A 168 -5.70 -11.18 0.99
C PHE A 168 -7.02 -11.32 0.23
N LEU A 169 -6.96 -11.59 -1.08
CA LEU A 169 -8.13 -11.68 -1.93
C LEU A 169 -8.38 -13.13 -2.36
N PRO A 170 -9.46 -13.78 -1.88
CA PRO A 170 -9.75 -15.17 -2.22
C PRO A 170 -10.30 -15.29 -3.65
N MET A 171 -9.98 -16.41 -4.31
CA MET A 171 -10.59 -16.79 -5.59
C MET A 171 -10.59 -18.32 -5.74
N PRO A 172 -11.55 -19.02 -5.10
CA PRO A 172 -11.48 -20.47 -4.84
C PRO A 172 -11.48 -21.37 -6.09
N PHE A 173 -11.93 -20.84 -7.22
CA PHE A 173 -12.00 -21.56 -8.49
C PHE A 173 -11.01 -21.02 -9.54
N SER A 174 -10.04 -20.19 -9.12
CA SER A 174 -8.92 -19.83 -9.99
C SER A 174 -7.79 -20.85 -9.85
N PRO A 175 -6.91 -20.99 -10.86
CA PRO A 175 -5.75 -21.87 -10.76
C PRO A 175 -4.88 -21.57 -9.53
N LEU A 176 -4.73 -20.30 -9.16
CA LEU A 176 -3.91 -19.91 -8.02
C LEU A 176 -4.66 -19.99 -6.68
N GLY A 177 -5.99 -20.14 -6.66
CA GLY A 177 -6.81 -20.06 -5.45
C GLY A 177 -6.88 -18.67 -4.81
N THR A 178 -6.34 -17.62 -5.46
CA THR A 178 -6.30 -16.25 -4.96
C THR A 178 -6.17 -15.26 -6.12
N LEU A 179 -6.61 -14.00 -5.89
CA LEU A 179 -6.32 -12.86 -6.77
C LEU A 179 -5.01 -12.14 -6.38
N GLY A 180 -4.35 -12.60 -5.33
CA GLY A 180 -3.22 -11.92 -4.72
C GLY A 180 -3.57 -11.32 -3.37
N ALA A 181 -2.68 -10.46 -2.89
CA ALA A 181 -2.88 -9.65 -1.71
C ALA A 181 -2.39 -8.23 -2.01
N PHE A 182 -2.79 -7.27 -1.17
CA PHE A 182 -2.26 -5.91 -1.28
C PHE A 182 -2.26 -5.20 0.08
N ILE A 183 -1.30 -4.30 0.28
CA ILE A 183 -1.35 -3.27 1.32
C ILE A 183 -1.92 -1.95 0.78
N GLN A 184 -2.62 -1.23 1.64
CA GLN A 184 -3.11 0.11 1.32
C GLN A 184 -2.25 1.16 2.02
N LEU A 185 -1.54 1.99 1.24
CA LEU A 185 -0.94 3.22 1.75
C LEU A 185 -2.05 4.20 2.12
N LYS A 186 -2.05 4.65 3.38
CA LYS A 186 -3.08 5.54 3.95
C LYS A 186 -2.68 7.00 3.96
N ALA A 187 -1.42 7.27 3.67
CA ALA A 187 -0.87 8.59 3.47
C ALA A 187 0.14 8.51 2.32
N PRO A 188 0.27 9.59 1.51
CA PRO A 188 1.29 9.64 0.48
C PRO A 188 2.68 9.49 1.12
N PRO A 189 3.58 8.68 0.53
CA PRO A 189 4.97 8.63 0.95
C PRO A 189 5.62 10.02 0.87
N ARG A 190 6.59 10.26 1.75
CA ARG A 190 7.25 11.57 1.89
C ARG A 190 7.99 12.02 0.63
N ASN A 191 8.44 11.08 -0.20
CA ASN A 191 9.10 11.33 -1.47
C ASN A 191 9.15 10.04 -2.31
N LEU A 192 9.64 10.16 -3.55
CA LEU A 192 9.77 9.04 -4.49
C LEU A 192 10.76 7.97 -4.04
N ARG A 193 11.82 8.31 -3.28
CA ARG A 193 12.78 7.31 -2.79
C ARG A 193 12.11 6.36 -1.81
N VAL A 194 11.33 6.90 -0.87
CA VAL A 194 10.54 6.09 0.07
C VAL A 194 9.52 5.23 -0.67
N LEU A 195 8.84 5.77 -1.68
CA LEU A 195 7.91 4.99 -2.50
C LEU A 195 8.62 3.84 -3.22
N HIS A 196 9.80 4.09 -3.78
CA HIS A 196 10.62 3.09 -4.44
C HIS A 196 11.10 2.00 -3.46
N ASP A 197 11.59 2.39 -2.29
CA ASP A 197 12.05 1.45 -1.25
C ASP A 197 10.90 0.54 -0.80
N ILE A 198 9.72 1.11 -0.58
CA ILE A 198 8.50 0.34 -0.30
C ILE A 198 8.18 -0.59 -1.47
N GLY A 199 8.18 -0.07 -2.71
CA GLY A 199 7.82 -0.83 -3.91
C GLY A 199 8.76 -2.00 -4.24
N VAL A 200 10.05 -1.90 -3.91
CA VAL A 200 11.03 -2.97 -4.15
C VAL A 200 11.05 -4.00 -3.02
N ALA A 201 10.75 -3.58 -1.78
CA ALA A 201 10.80 -4.47 -0.62
C ALA A 201 9.89 -5.70 -0.72
N GLY A 202 8.69 -5.56 -1.28
CA GLY A 202 7.76 -6.68 -1.43
C GLY A 202 8.26 -7.76 -2.40
N PRO A 203 8.58 -7.43 -3.66
CA PRO A 203 9.17 -8.38 -4.61
C PRO A 203 10.42 -9.09 -4.07
N LEU A 204 11.32 -8.37 -3.40
CA LEU A 204 12.52 -8.98 -2.82
C LEU A 204 12.19 -9.95 -1.69
N ALA A 205 11.29 -9.57 -0.77
CA ALA A 205 10.86 -10.45 0.32
C ALA A 205 10.15 -11.71 -0.20
N GLY A 206 9.28 -11.55 -1.19
CA GLY A 206 8.64 -12.67 -1.88
C GLY A 206 9.67 -13.60 -2.53
N LEU A 207 10.63 -13.05 -3.29
CA LEU A 207 11.69 -13.82 -3.96
C LEU A 207 12.53 -14.63 -2.97
N VAL A 208 12.91 -14.03 -1.83
CA VAL A 208 13.68 -14.71 -0.77
C VAL A 208 12.95 -15.94 -0.22
N VAL A 209 11.61 -15.91 -0.18
CA VAL A 209 10.78 -17.04 0.27
C VAL A 209 10.52 -18.03 -0.88
N THR A 210 10.32 -17.54 -2.10
CA THR A 210 10.08 -18.37 -3.28
C THR A 210 11.28 -19.26 -3.61
N ILE A 211 12.52 -18.77 -3.51
CA ILE A 211 13.72 -19.54 -3.88
C ILE A 211 13.85 -20.84 -3.06
N PRO A 212 13.83 -20.83 -1.71
CA PRO A 212 13.87 -22.06 -0.92
C PRO A 212 12.71 -23.01 -1.20
N ILE A 213 11.49 -22.48 -1.36
CA ILE A 213 10.31 -23.28 -1.68
C ILE A 213 10.52 -24.00 -3.02
N LEU A 214 10.96 -23.27 -4.05
CA LEU A 214 11.23 -23.86 -5.35
C LEU A 214 12.29 -24.95 -5.30
N ILE A 215 13.37 -24.76 -4.54
CA ILE A 215 14.44 -25.77 -4.39
C ILE A 215 13.87 -27.04 -3.76
N ILE A 216 13.15 -26.92 -2.64
CA ILE A 216 12.54 -28.06 -1.94
C ILE A 216 11.64 -28.87 -2.90
N TRP A 217 10.77 -28.17 -3.64
CA TRP A 217 9.84 -28.84 -4.55
C TRP A 217 10.51 -29.48 -5.77
N ILE A 218 11.61 -28.91 -6.26
CA ILE A 218 12.36 -29.50 -7.38
C ILE A 218 13.11 -30.76 -6.95
N ASP A 219 13.58 -30.80 -5.69
CA ASP A 219 14.30 -31.95 -5.14
C ASP A 219 13.35 -33.13 -4.84
N ASP A 220 12.05 -32.85 -4.63
CA ASP A 220 10.98 -33.83 -4.43
C ASP A 220 10.32 -34.32 -5.76
N LEU A 221 10.75 -33.82 -6.92
CA LEU A 221 10.19 -34.11 -8.26
C LEU A 221 10.99 -35.17 -9.03
#